data_AF-A0A183IVJ0-F1
#
_entry.id   AF-A0A183IVJ0-F1
#
_cell.length_a   1.000
_cell.length_b   1.000
_cell.length_c   1.000
_cell.angle_alpha   90.00
_cell.angle_beta   90.00
_cell.angle_gamma   90.00
#
_symmetry.space_group_name_H-M   'P 1'
#
loop_
_entity.id
_entity.type
_entity.pdbx_description
1 polymer ?
#
loop_
_entity_poly.entity_id
_entity_poly.type
_entity_poly.pdbx_seq_one_letter_code
_entity_poly.pdbx_strand_id
1 'polypeptide(L)'
;MMWQSSVHRNMMIEYSNNCDSNFLRFVNMLINDATFLLDESLEGLKRIRETEEIINNPARWRKLTTEEQRDLRSHLQQDERVVRASFQLASVTVDMFSYMTDVIKEPFLCPQLGNRLAAMLNYNMAQLCGSEFKHLRVRNPGLYNWRPRLLLDQLTDIYLHLDSVKFANAIASDERSYSNQLFEDVIDRILKHCVKPISQVEQFRLLAEKAHLMWNQKQKVEESWGEIPENFCDPVMGTLMKDPVFLPSGHVMDREIILRHLLNTPTDPFSRLPLNEAMLTPGK
;
A
#
# COMPACT_ATOMS: atom_id res chain seq x y z
N MET A 1 4.29 24.63 -1.43
CA MET A 1 3.80 23.40 -2.12
C MET A 1 2.54 23.74 -2.90
N MET A 2 2.29 23.13 -4.07
CA MET A 2 1.09 23.42 -4.88
C MET A 2 -0.22 23.27 -4.07
N TRP A 3 -0.30 22.33 -3.13
CA TRP A 3 -1.47 22.12 -2.27
C TRP A 3 -1.79 23.29 -1.30
N GLN A 4 -0.82 24.16 -1.02
CA GLN A 4 -1.04 25.36 -0.19
C GLN A 4 -1.77 26.47 -0.94
N SER A 5 -1.79 26.40 -2.28
CA SER A 5 -2.54 27.33 -3.12
C SER A 5 -3.99 26.87 -3.23
N SER A 6 -4.92 27.68 -2.72
CA SER A 6 -6.36 27.42 -2.81
C SER A 6 -6.84 27.19 -4.24
N VAL A 7 -6.26 27.89 -5.21
CA VAL A 7 -6.57 27.75 -6.64
C VAL A 7 -6.23 26.35 -7.16
N HIS A 8 -5.00 25.88 -6.92
CA HIS A 8 -4.56 24.57 -7.38
C HIS A 8 -5.30 23.43 -6.67
N ARG A 9 -5.57 23.59 -5.37
CA ARG A 9 -6.38 22.63 -4.60
C ARG A 9 -7.79 22.51 -5.17
N ASN A 10 -8.44 23.63 -5.49
CA ASN A 10 -9.78 23.62 -6.06
C ASN A 10 -9.82 22.98 -7.45
N MET A 11 -8.80 23.21 -8.30
CA MET A 11 -8.69 22.52 -9.59
C MET A 11 -8.54 21.01 -9.43
N MET A 12 -7.73 20.54 -8.46
CA MET A 12 -7.60 19.12 -8.15
C MET A 12 -8.93 18.51 -7.70
N ILE A 13 -9.69 19.21 -6.84
CA ILE A 13 -11.01 18.76 -6.39
C ILE A 13 -11.97 18.67 -7.58
N GLU A 14 -12.05 19.71 -8.40
CA GLU A 14 -12.91 19.75 -9.59
C GLU A 14 -12.56 18.63 -10.57
N TYR A 15 -11.27 18.42 -10.81
CA TYR A 15 -10.78 17.32 -11.64
C TYR A 15 -11.14 15.95 -11.05
N SER A 16 -11.09 15.79 -9.73
CA SER A 16 -11.49 14.56 -9.06
C SER A 16 -13.01 14.31 -9.06
N ASN A 17 -13.83 15.36 -8.96
CA ASN A 17 -15.30 15.27 -8.92
C ASN A 17 -15.88 14.77 -10.25
N ASN A 18 -15.19 15.03 -11.35
CA ASN A 18 -15.57 14.49 -12.65
C ASN A 18 -15.25 12.99 -12.77
N CYS A 19 -14.55 12.39 -11.78
CA CYS A 19 -14.16 10.98 -11.73
C CYS A 19 -13.66 10.44 -13.08
N ASP A 20 -12.91 11.25 -13.82
CA ASP A 20 -12.38 10.88 -15.12
C ASP A 20 -11.42 9.68 -14.96
N SER A 21 -11.42 8.78 -15.93
CA SER A 21 -10.50 7.63 -16.01
C SER A 21 -9.04 8.07 -15.82
N ASN A 22 -8.71 9.27 -16.30
CA ASN A 22 -7.40 9.89 -16.11
C ASN A 22 -7.03 10.18 -14.64
N PHE A 23 -7.99 10.61 -13.81
CA PHE A 23 -7.74 10.84 -12.39
C PHE A 23 -7.56 9.52 -11.63
N LEU A 24 -8.38 8.51 -11.95
CA LEU A 24 -8.19 7.16 -11.39
C LEU A 24 -6.83 6.59 -11.78
N ARG A 25 -6.37 6.81 -13.01
CA ARG A 25 -5.02 6.43 -13.46
C ARG A 25 -3.93 7.19 -12.70
N PHE A 26 -4.13 8.47 -12.42
CA PHE A 26 -3.22 9.25 -11.60
C PHE A 26 -3.11 8.71 -10.16
N VAL A 27 -4.24 8.46 -9.50
CA VAL A 27 -4.26 7.85 -8.15
C VAL A 27 -3.62 6.46 -8.18
N ASN A 28 -3.88 5.67 -9.22
CA ASN A 28 -3.27 4.36 -9.41
C ASN A 28 -1.73 4.44 -9.52
N MET A 29 -1.21 5.39 -10.32
CA MET A 29 0.23 5.63 -10.42
C MET A 29 0.81 6.05 -9.06
N LEU A 30 0.11 6.92 -8.32
CA LEU A 30 0.54 7.34 -7.00
C LEU A 30 0.64 6.17 -6.02
N ILE A 31 -0.33 5.24 -6.04
CA ILE A 31 -0.30 4.03 -5.20
C ILE A 31 0.87 3.14 -5.60
N ASN A 32 1.12 2.96 -6.90
CA ASN A 32 2.27 2.20 -7.39
C ASN A 32 3.58 2.82 -6.89
N ASP A 33 3.74 4.13 -7.02
CA ASP A 33 4.95 4.84 -6.63
C ASP A 33 5.17 4.77 -5.11
N ALA A 34 4.15 5.00 -4.28
CA ALA A 34 4.30 4.87 -2.84
C ALA A 34 4.63 3.44 -2.41
N THR A 35 3.98 2.44 -3.04
CA THR A 35 4.26 1.03 -2.74
C THR A 35 5.72 0.72 -3.02
N PHE A 36 6.20 1.04 -4.23
CA PHE A 36 7.57 0.78 -4.64
C PHE A 36 8.58 1.56 -3.79
N LEU A 37 8.36 2.86 -3.60
CA LEU A 37 9.31 3.71 -2.89
C LEU A 37 9.44 3.33 -1.42
N LEU A 38 8.33 3.01 -0.75
CA LEU A 38 8.37 2.57 0.64
C LEU A 38 9.04 1.19 0.75
N ASP A 39 8.71 0.24 -0.13
CA ASP A 39 9.32 -1.09 -0.13
C ASP A 39 10.84 -1.02 -0.39
N GLU A 40 11.27 -0.30 -1.43
CA GLU A 40 12.70 -0.10 -1.74
C GLU A 40 13.45 0.57 -0.59
N SER A 41 12.79 1.52 0.09
CA SER A 41 13.39 2.23 1.23
C SER A 41 13.52 1.32 2.47
N LEU A 42 12.46 0.57 2.82
CA LEU A 42 12.44 -0.28 4.00
C LEU A 42 13.31 -1.52 3.83
N GLU A 43 13.23 -2.20 2.68
CA GLU A 43 14.10 -3.34 2.37
C GLU A 43 15.56 -2.90 2.25
N GLY A 44 15.82 -1.73 1.67
CA GLY A 44 17.15 -1.16 1.64
C GLY A 44 17.73 -0.89 3.05
N LEU A 45 16.92 -0.43 4.01
CA LEU A 45 17.37 -0.31 5.41
C LEU A 45 17.76 -1.66 6.03
N LYS A 46 17.01 -2.72 5.72
CA LYS A 46 17.34 -4.08 6.18
C LYS A 46 18.71 -4.52 5.61
N ARG A 47 18.92 -4.33 4.30
CA ARG A 47 20.21 -4.64 3.63
C ARG A 47 21.40 -3.85 4.20
N ILE A 48 21.21 -2.54 4.41
CA ILE A 48 22.21 -1.66 5.04
C ILE A 48 22.57 -2.19 6.41
N ARG A 49 21.57 -2.48 7.25
CA ARG A 49 21.80 -2.98 8.61
C ARG A 49 22.57 -4.30 8.60
N GLU A 50 22.16 -5.27 7.78
CA GLU A 50 22.84 -6.57 7.68
C GLU A 50 24.31 -6.42 7.29
N THR A 51 24.59 -5.52 6.33
CA THR A 51 25.95 -5.23 5.88
C THR A 51 26.75 -4.49 6.97
N GLU A 52 26.14 -3.53 7.67
CA GLU A 52 26.74 -2.87 8.84
C GLU A 52 27.06 -3.89 9.95
N GLU A 53 26.20 -4.87 10.22
CA GLU A 53 26.44 -5.91 11.23
C GLU A 53 27.66 -6.78 10.88
N ILE A 54 27.90 -7.07 9.60
CA ILE A 54 29.08 -7.81 9.13
C ILE A 54 30.34 -6.95 9.27
N ILE A 55 30.32 -5.72 8.73
CA ILE A 55 31.47 -4.80 8.73
C ILE A 55 31.94 -4.50 10.15
N ASN A 56 31.00 -4.34 11.08
CA ASN A 56 31.29 -3.95 12.45
C ASN A 56 31.52 -5.13 13.40
N ASN A 57 31.48 -6.38 12.92
CA ASN A 57 31.82 -7.56 13.71
C ASN A 57 33.28 -7.96 13.42
N PRO A 58 34.25 -7.68 14.31
CA PRO A 58 35.67 -7.94 14.03
C PRO A 58 35.98 -9.42 13.76
N ALA A 59 35.22 -10.34 14.37
CA ALA A 59 35.42 -11.77 14.22
C ALA A 59 34.92 -12.29 12.85
N ARG A 60 33.85 -11.70 12.30
CA ARG A 60 33.38 -11.99 10.94
C ARG A 60 34.23 -11.25 9.90
N TRP A 61 34.49 -9.97 10.12
CA TRP A 61 35.22 -9.10 9.19
C TRP A 61 36.62 -9.63 8.86
N ARG A 62 37.38 -10.09 9.87
CA ARG A 62 38.74 -10.63 9.67
C ARG A 62 38.78 -11.96 8.92
N LYS A 63 37.67 -12.68 8.81
CA LYS A 63 37.59 -13.94 8.04
C LYS A 63 37.38 -13.69 6.54
N LEU A 64 36.94 -12.49 6.17
CA LEU A 64 36.71 -12.10 4.78
C LEU A 64 38.02 -11.70 4.11
N THR A 65 38.14 -12.03 2.84
CA THR A 65 39.21 -11.59 1.96
C THR A 65 39.16 -10.08 1.72
N THR A 66 40.27 -9.49 1.27
CA THR A 66 40.33 -8.06 0.95
C THR A 66 39.34 -7.66 -0.16
N GLU A 67 39.05 -8.57 -1.09
CA GLU A 67 38.08 -8.35 -2.17
C GLU A 67 36.64 -8.32 -1.63
N GLU A 68 36.24 -9.33 -0.84
CA GLU A 68 34.92 -9.35 -0.19
C GLU A 68 34.70 -8.13 0.73
N GLN A 69 35.75 -7.69 1.44
CA GLN A 69 35.68 -6.48 2.25
C GLN A 69 35.45 -5.21 1.41
N ARG A 70 36.06 -5.14 0.21
CA ARG A 70 35.87 -4.01 -0.71
C ARG A 70 34.47 -4.02 -1.29
N ASP A 71 33.97 -5.19 -1.70
CA ASP A 71 32.65 -5.36 -2.29
C ASP A 71 31.55 -5.02 -1.30
N LEU A 72 31.64 -5.49 -0.05
CA LEU A 72 30.67 -5.13 1.00
C LEU A 72 30.61 -3.62 1.25
N ARG A 73 31.75 -2.92 1.22
CA ARG A 73 31.77 -1.45 1.36
C ARG A 73 31.15 -0.74 0.16
N SER A 74 31.40 -1.26 -1.05
CA SER A 74 30.81 -0.76 -2.29
C SER A 74 29.28 -0.94 -2.29
N HIS A 75 28.81 -2.13 -1.93
CA HIS A 75 27.39 -2.44 -1.78
C HIS A 75 26.72 -1.56 -0.73
N LEU A 76 27.33 -1.41 0.45
CA LEU A 76 26.82 -0.51 1.48
C LEU A 76 26.66 0.90 0.94
N GLN A 77 27.69 1.47 0.30
CA GLN A 77 27.63 2.83 -0.23
C GLN A 77 26.53 2.99 -1.30
N GLN A 78 26.33 1.96 -2.13
CA GLN A 78 25.28 1.97 -3.14
C GLN A 78 23.88 1.90 -2.50
N ASP A 79 23.65 0.99 -1.56
CA ASP A 79 22.39 0.88 -0.83
C ASP A 79 22.08 2.18 -0.06
N GLU A 80 23.07 2.77 0.63
CA GLU A 80 22.92 4.05 1.34
C GLU A 80 22.45 5.17 0.40
N ARG A 81 23.00 5.22 -0.82
CA ARG A 81 22.61 6.21 -1.84
C ARG A 81 21.19 5.98 -2.32
N VAL A 82 20.83 4.73 -2.64
CA VAL A 82 19.49 4.36 -3.12
C VAL A 82 18.45 4.67 -2.05
N VAL A 83 18.64 4.18 -0.82
CA VAL A 83 17.71 4.39 0.30
C VAL A 83 17.50 5.87 0.59
N ARG A 84 18.56 6.69 0.58
CA ARG A 84 18.42 8.13 0.79
C ARG A 84 17.55 8.80 -0.28
N ALA A 85 17.75 8.44 -1.54
CA ALA A 85 16.96 8.98 -2.64
C ALA A 85 15.50 8.49 -2.59
N SER A 86 15.30 7.20 -2.34
CA SER A 86 13.98 6.58 -2.24
C SER A 86 13.15 7.16 -1.09
N PHE A 87 13.73 7.34 0.10
CA PHE A 87 12.99 7.96 1.23
C PHE A 87 12.62 9.42 0.98
N GLN A 88 13.49 10.16 0.30
CA GLN A 88 13.19 11.55 -0.05
C GLN A 88 11.95 11.63 -0.96
N LEU A 89 11.87 10.75 -1.94
CA LEU A 89 10.70 10.64 -2.83
C LEU A 89 9.48 10.10 -2.08
N ALA A 90 9.64 9.01 -1.31
CA ALA A 90 8.57 8.39 -0.52
C ALA A 90 7.90 9.40 0.42
N SER A 91 8.70 10.23 1.10
CA SER A 91 8.17 11.25 2.01
C SER A 91 7.24 12.23 1.28
N VAL A 92 7.63 12.71 0.11
CA VAL A 92 6.81 13.64 -0.69
C VAL A 92 5.57 12.95 -1.23
N THR A 93 5.68 11.69 -1.65
CA THR A 93 4.56 10.89 -2.15
C THR A 93 3.52 10.64 -1.05
N VAL A 94 3.96 10.24 0.15
CA VAL A 94 3.08 10.01 1.30
C VAL A 94 2.45 11.31 1.80
N ASP A 95 3.19 12.42 1.80
CA ASP A 95 2.62 13.75 2.08
C ASP A 95 1.49 14.06 1.09
N MET A 96 1.70 13.81 -0.20
CA MET A 96 0.68 14.04 -1.23
C MET A 96 -0.56 13.17 -0.99
N PHE A 97 -0.40 11.91 -0.60
CA PHE A 97 -1.52 11.06 -0.19
C PHE A 97 -2.29 11.63 0.99
N SER A 98 -1.60 12.02 2.06
CA SER A 98 -2.24 12.58 3.25
C SER A 98 -3.06 13.83 2.89
N TYR A 99 -2.46 14.75 2.13
CA TYR A 99 -3.14 15.96 1.66
C TYR A 99 -4.35 15.68 0.77
N MET A 100 -4.23 14.74 -0.17
CA MET A 100 -5.32 14.42 -1.09
C MET A 100 -6.46 13.71 -0.37
N THR A 101 -6.16 12.71 0.46
CA THR A 101 -7.17 11.88 1.13
C THR A 101 -8.00 12.65 2.15
N ASP A 102 -7.45 13.72 2.74
CA ASP A 102 -8.20 14.62 3.62
C ASP A 102 -9.39 15.27 2.90
N VAL A 103 -9.22 15.60 1.61
CA VAL A 103 -10.20 16.39 0.84
C VAL A 103 -10.95 15.56 -0.20
N ILE A 104 -10.25 14.66 -0.92
CA ILE A 104 -10.73 13.89 -2.06
C ILE A 104 -10.74 12.42 -1.65
N LYS A 105 -11.92 11.86 -1.34
CA LYS A 105 -12.04 10.51 -0.77
C LYS A 105 -12.46 9.45 -1.77
N GLU A 106 -13.51 9.70 -2.55
CA GLU A 106 -14.16 8.68 -3.41
C GLU A 106 -13.20 7.92 -4.34
N PRO A 107 -12.23 8.56 -5.02
CA PRO A 107 -11.26 7.86 -5.86
C PRO A 107 -10.39 6.84 -5.11
N PHE A 108 -10.15 7.04 -3.81
CA PHE A 108 -9.40 6.10 -2.96
C PHE A 108 -10.31 5.03 -2.33
N LEU A 109 -11.63 5.13 -2.50
CA LEU A 109 -12.63 4.22 -1.95
C LEU A 109 -13.30 3.35 -3.02
N CYS A 110 -12.98 3.54 -4.31
CA CYS A 110 -13.54 2.71 -5.37
C CYS A 110 -12.99 1.28 -5.30
N PRO A 111 -13.74 0.26 -5.76
CA PRO A 111 -13.32 -1.15 -5.67
C PRO A 111 -11.92 -1.42 -6.25
N GLN A 112 -11.59 -0.78 -7.37
CA GLN A 112 -10.34 -1.03 -8.10
C GLN A 112 -9.09 -0.52 -7.34
N LEU A 113 -9.23 0.53 -6.53
CA LEU A 113 -8.12 1.23 -5.87
C LEU A 113 -8.12 1.08 -4.35
N GLY A 114 -9.29 1.06 -3.70
CA GLY A 114 -9.40 1.01 -2.24
C GLY A 114 -8.72 -0.22 -1.65
N ASN A 115 -8.94 -1.40 -2.24
CA ASN A 115 -8.28 -2.65 -1.83
C ASN A 115 -6.75 -2.55 -1.96
N ARG A 116 -6.26 -1.90 -3.02
CA ARG A 116 -4.82 -1.74 -3.26
C ARG A 116 -4.18 -0.77 -2.26
N LEU A 117 -4.85 0.35 -2.00
CA LEU A 117 -4.40 1.32 -1.03
C LEU A 117 -4.37 0.69 0.37
N ALA A 118 -5.43 0.00 0.77
CA ALA A 118 -5.50 -0.67 2.06
C ALA A 118 -4.40 -1.73 2.21
N ALA A 119 -4.16 -2.57 1.19
CA ALA A 119 -3.08 -3.55 1.22
C ALA A 119 -1.69 -2.89 1.33
N MET A 120 -1.44 -1.81 0.59
CA MET A 120 -0.18 -1.04 0.70
C MET A 120 0.01 -0.47 2.11
N LEU A 121 -1.04 0.12 2.68
CA LEU A 121 -0.98 0.68 4.03
C LEU A 121 -0.78 -0.42 5.09
N ASN A 122 -1.53 -1.53 5.01
CA ASN A 122 -1.43 -2.63 5.95
C ASN A 122 -0.03 -3.25 5.92
N TYR A 123 0.53 -3.47 4.74
CA TYR A 123 1.89 -3.98 4.56
C TYR A 123 2.93 -3.07 5.24
N ASN A 124 2.84 -1.76 5.00
CA ASN A 124 3.74 -0.79 5.62
C ASN A 124 3.54 -0.69 7.14
N MET A 125 2.31 -0.78 7.63
CA MET A 125 2.03 -0.85 9.07
C MET A 125 2.63 -2.10 9.70
N ALA A 126 2.56 -3.26 9.03
CA ALA A 126 3.15 -4.49 9.50
C ALA A 126 4.68 -4.39 9.62
N GLN A 127 5.33 -3.73 8.65
CA GLN A 127 6.76 -3.42 8.72
C GLN A 127 7.09 -2.49 9.90
N LEU A 128 6.27 -1.46 10.15
CA LEU A 128 6.52 -0.42 11.15
C LEU A 128 6.20 -0.83 12.59
N CYS A 129 5.13 -1.58 12.78
CA CYS A 129 4.59 -1.89 14.11
C CYS A 129 4.81 -3.35 14.51
N GLY A 130 5.00 -4.24 13.53
CA GLY A 130 5.19 -5.66 13.73
C GLY A 130 6.64 -6.07 14.05
N SER A 131 6.90 -7.37 13.93
CA SER A 131 8.18 -7.98 14.28
C SER A 131 9.35 -7.54 13.40
N GLU A 132 9.06 -7.07 12.18
CA GLU A 132 10.03 -6.60 11.19
C GLU A 132 10.69 -5.27 11.57
N PHE A 133 10.05 -4.45 12.42
CA PHE A 133 10.59 -3.15 12.79
C PHE A 133 11.98 -3.23 13.42
N LYS A 134 12.27 -4.35 14.10
CA LYS A 134 13.59 -4.58 14.69
C LYS A 134 14.69 -4.54 13.63
N HIS A 135 14.42 -4.97 12.39
CA HIS A 135 15.37 -4.99 11.27
C HIS A 135 15.54 -3.62 10.60
N LEU A 136 14.63 -2.68 10.83
CA LEU A 136 14.69 -1.29 10.31
C LEU A 136 15.56 -0.35 11.16
N ARG A 137 16.16 -0.86 12.25
CA ARG A 137 17.06 -0.07 13.10
C ARG A 137 18.46 -0.02 12.50
N VAL A 138 18.81 1.14 11.98
CA VAL A 138 20.14 1.50 11.47
C VAL A 138 20.84 2.47 12.43
N ARG A 139 22.18 2.54 12.36
CA ARG A 139 22.98 3.36 13.29
C ARG A 139 22.74 4.86 13.13
N ASN A 140 22.66 5.34 11.89
CA ASN A 140 22.55 6.76 11.55
C ASN A 140 21.25 7.05 10.79
N PRO A 141 20.07 6.98 11.44
CA PRO A 141 18.78 7.14 10.76
C PRO A 141 18.64 8.50 10.06
N GLY A 142 19.27 9.55 10.61
CA GLY A 142 19.27 10.90 10.01
C GLY A 142 19.92 10.97 8.63
N LEU A 143 20.87 10.07 8.31
CA LEU A 143 21.54 10.01 7.00
C LEU A 143 20.56 9.64 5.86
N TYR A 144 19.51 8.91 6.20
CA TYR A 144 18.53 8.36 5.27
C TYR A 144 17.20 9.12 5.31
N ASN A 145 17.10 10.21 6.09
CA ASN A 145 15.83 10.85 6.44
C ASN A 145 14.82 9.87 7.06
N TRP A 146 15.29 8.80 7.70
CA TRP A 146 14.43 7.79 8.30
C TRP A 146 13.78 8.32 9.58
N ARG A 147 12.47 8.61 9.49
CA ARG A 147 11.65 9.16 10.58
C ARG A 147 10.43 8.27 10.82
N PRO A 148 10.58 7.12 11.47
CA PRO A 148 9.51 6.12 11.60
C PRO A 148 8.25 6.67 12.30
N ARG A 149 8.42 7.58 13.27
CA ARG A 149 7.29 8.23 13.95
C ARG A 149 6.47 9.11 13.00
N LEU A 150 7.14 9.85 12.11
CA LEU A 150 6.48 10.71 11.13
C LEU A 150 5.78 9.86 10.06
N LEU A 151 6.43 8.79 9.59
CA LEU A 151 5.80 7.89 8.63
C LEU A 151 4.56 7.21 9.23
N LEU A 152 4.63 6.74 10.48
CA LEU A 152 3.46 6.20 11.19
C LEU A 152 2.33 7.24 11.31
N ASP A 153 2.67 8.48 11.64
CA ASP A 153 1.73 9.60 11.71
C ASP A 153 1.00 9.83 10.37
N GLN A 154 1.75 9.90 9.28
CA GLN A 154 1.18 10.13 7.94
C GLN A 154 0.36 8.95 7.43
N LEU A 155 0.82 7.72 7.66
CA LEU A 155 0.07 6.54 7.22
C LEU A 155 -1.24 6.40 8.02
N THR A 156 -1.22 6.66 9.32
CA THR A 156 -2.44 6.65 10.16
C THR A 156 -3.41 7.77 9.78
N ASP A 157 -2.95 8.93 9.34
CA ASP A 157 -3.84 9.97 8.78
C ASP A 157 -4.64 9.45 7.58
N ILE A 158 -4.00 8.73 6.65
CA ILE A 158 -4.70 8.19 5.48
C ILE A 158 -5.85 7.25 5.91
N TYR A 159 -5.63 6.40 6.91
CA TYR A 159 -6.70 5.56 7.47
C TYR A 159 -7.85 6.40 8.05
N LEU A 160 -7.53 7.43 8.82
CA LEU A 160 -8.51 8.30 9.47
C LEU A 160 -9.29 9.16 8.46
N HIS A 161 -8.62 9.66 7.43
CA HIS A 161 -9.26 10.42 6.35
C HIS A 161 -10.29 9.58 5.59
N LEU A 162 -9.97 8.29 5.38
CA LEU A 162 -10.80 7.35 4.62
C LEU A 162 -11.74 6.50 5.48
N ASP A 163 -11.80 6.76 6.80
CA ASP A 163 -12.65 6.03 7.76
C ASP A 163 -14.10 5.98 7.26
N SER A 164 -14.50 4.78 6.86
CA SER A 164 -15.79 4.48 6.28
C SER A 164 -16.00 2.97 6.28
N VAL A 165 -17.26 2.54 6.12
CA VAL A 165 -17.61 1.13 5.93
C VAL A 165 -16.91 0.57 4.67
N LYS A 166 -16.86 1.34 3.58
CA LYS A 166 -16.16 0.94 2.35
C LYS A 166 -14.68 0.66 2.61
N PHE A 167 -13.99 1.53 3.33
CA PHE A 167 -12.57 1.39 3.58
C PHE A 167 -12.26 0.29 4.61
N ALA A 168 -13.08 0.16 5.66
CA ALA A 168 -12.99 -0.97 6.59
C ALA A 168 -13.06 -2.31 5.84
N ASN A 169 -13.92 -2.41 4.82
CA ASN A 169 -14.02 -3.61 4.00
C ASN A 169 -12.77 -3.83 3.16
N ALA A 170 -12.19 -2.76 2.61
CA ALA A 170 -10.94 -2.83 1.86
C ALA A 170 -9.76 -3.28 2.75
N ILE A 171 -9.68 -2.77 3.98
CA ILE A 171 -8.71 -3.20 5.00
C ILE A 171 -8.86 -4.69 5.28
N ALA A 172 -10.08 -5.14 5.54
CA ALA A 172 -10.39 -6.54 5.81
C ALA A 172 -10.28 -7.46 4.58
N SER A 173 -10.19 -6.91 3.37
CA SER A 173 -10.04 -7.72 2.16
C SER A 173 -8.59 -8.13 1.91
N ASP A 174 -7.62 -7.49 2.57
CA ASP A 174 -6.20 -7.80 2.44
C ASP A 174 -5.81 -9.04 3.28
N GLU A 175 -5.87 -10.21 2.67
CA GLU A 175 -5.51 -11.48 3.32
C GLU A 175 -4.03 -11.64 3.65
N ARG A 176 -3.16 -10.76 3.12
CA ARG A 176 -1.70 -10.92 3.25
C ARG A 176 -1.15 -10.25 4.49
N SER A 177 -1.56 -9.00 4.74
CA SER A 177 -0.95 -8.18 5.80
C SER A 177 -1.92 -7.86 6.93
N TYR A 178 -3.23 -7.91 6.68
CA TYR A 178 -4.22 -7.64 7.72
C TYR A 178 -4.18 -8.69 8.84
N SER A 179 -4.22 -8.22 10.08
CA SER A 179 -4.61 -9.02 11.24
C SER A 179 -5.17 -8.10 12.32
N ASN A 180 -6.04 -8.60 13.19
CA ASN A 180 -6.53 -7.81 14.32
C ASN A 180 -5.37 -7.37 15.23
N GLN A 181 -4.39 -8.26 15.42
CA GLN A 181 -3.20 -7.97 16.23
C GLN A 181 -2.38 -6.82 15.66
N LEU A 182 -2.24 -6.71 14.34
CA LEU A 182 -1.54 -5.59 13.70
C LEU A 182 -2.15 -4.25 14.12
N PHE A 183 -3.47 -4.14 14.14
CA PHE A 183 -4.14 -2.88 14.49
C PHE A 183 -4.00 -2.55 15.98
N GLU A 184 -4.04 -3.54 16.86
CA GLU A 184 -3.71 -3.32 18.29
C GLU A 184 -2.26 -2.88 18.47
N ASP A 185 -1.30 -3.50 17.76
CA ASP A 185 0.11 -3.10 17.78
C ASP A 185 0.29 -1.65 17.29
N VAL A 186 -0.43 -1.25 16.24
CA VAL A 186 -0.44 0.13 15.73
C VAL A 186 -0.98 1.09 16.80
N ILE A 187 -2.11 0.78 17.43
CA ILE A 187 -2.71 1.61 18.50
C ILE A 187 -1.73 1.77 19.67
N ASP A 188 -1.11 0.69 20.11
CA ASP A 188 -0.11 0.69 21.17
C ASP A 188 1.09 1.57 20.82
N ARG A 189 1.56 1.53 19.57
CA ARG A 189 2.67 2.37 19.09
C ARG A 189 2.28 3.84 19.03
N ILE A 190 1.07 4.16 18.54
CA ILE A 190 0.54 5.53 18.49
C ILE A 190 0.47 6.12 19.91
N LEU A 191 -0.08 5.37 20.87
CA LEU A 191 -0.20 5.79 22.26
C LEU A 191 1.17 5.94 22.94
N LYS A 192 2.01 4.91 22.85
CA LYS A 192 3.34 4.89 23.50
C LYS A 192 4.23 6.03 23.05
N HIS A 193 4.14 6.41 21.77
CA HIS A 193 4.98 7.47 21.18
C HIS A 193 4.25 8.80 21.02
N CYS A 194 3.03 8.94 21.54
CA CYS A 194 2.18 10.13 21.42
C CYS A 194 2.13 10.65 19.98
N VAL A 195 1.86 9.75 19.03
CA VAL A 195 1.85 10.08 17.60
C VAL A 195 0.60 10.89 17.25
N LYS A 196 -0.55 10.46 17.76
CA LYS A 196 -1.85 11.10 17.54
C LYS A 196 -2.50 11.55 18.86
N PRO A 197 -3.38 12.56 18.84
CA PRO A 197 -4.25 12.88 19.97
C PRO A 197 -5.20 11.73 20.29
N ILE A 198 -5.63 11.63 21.56
CA ILE A 198 -6.49 10.54 22.04
C ILE A 198 -7.78 10.41 21.21
N SER A 199 -8.39 11.53 20.79
CA SER A 199 -9.59 11.50 19.95
C SER A 199 -9.38 10.77 18.62
N GLN A 200 -8.23 10.93 17.97
CA GLN A 200 -7.89 10.23 16.74
C GLN A 200 -7.49 8.78 16.99
N VAL A 201 -6.91 8.46 18.16
CA VAL A 201 -6.68 7.07 18.57
C VAL A 201 -8.00 6.31 18.72
N GLU A 202 -8.99 6.91 19.37
CA GLU A 202 -10.32 6.31 19.52
C GLU A 202 -11.02 6.14 18.15
N GLN A 203 -10.90 7.13 17.26
CA GLN A 203 -11.40 6.99 15.89
C GLN A 203 -10.73 5.82 15.16
N PHE A 204 -9.41 5.69 15.26
CA PHE A 204 -8.67 4.58 14.65
C PHE A 204 -9.10 3.23 15.24
N ARG A 205 -9.34 3.15 16.55
CA ARG A 205 -9.85 1.94 17.22
C ARG A 205 -11.22 1.54 16.66
N LEU A 206 -12.13 2.49 16.49
CA LEU A 206 -13.45 2.22 15.88
C LEU A 206 -13.33 1.74 14.43
N LEU A 207 -12.39 2.26 13.64
CA LEU A 207 -12.12 1.76 12.30
C LEU A 207 -11.56 0.33 12.32
N ALA A 208 -10.64 0.03 13.24
CA ALA A 208 -10.08 -1.30 13.44
C ALA A 208 -11.18 -2.32 13.80
N GLU A 209 -12.10 -1.95 14.69
CA GLU A 209 -13.25 -2.79 15.06
C GLU A 209 -14.17 -3.07 13.86
N LYS A 210 -14.47 -2.06 13.03
CA LYS A 210 -15.25 -2.26 11.79
C LYS A 210 -14.54 -3.25 10.86
N ALA A 211 -13.24 -3.10 10.65
CA ALA A 211 -12.46 -4.00 9.80
C ALA A 211 -12.44 -5.43 10.38
N HIS A 212 -12.31 -5.58 11.71
CA HIS A 212 -12.35 -6.89 12.36
C HIS A 212 -13.69 -7.59 12.22
N LEU A 213 -14.81 -6.85 12.35
CA LEU A 213 -16.13 -7.39 12.11
C LEU A 213 -16.29 -7.87 10.66
N MET A 214 -15.82 -7.09 9.68
CA MET A 214 -15.88 -7.45 8.26
C MET A 214 -15.02 -8.66 7.92
N TRP A 215 -13.82 -8.75 8.50
CA TRP A 215 -12.96 -9.92 8.37
C TRP A 215 -13.67 -11.18 8.88
N ASN A 216 -14.23 -11.14 10.09
CA ASN A 216 -14.92 -12.29 10.68
C ASN A 216 -16.16 -12.69 9.87
N GLN A 217 -16.89 -11.72 9.31
CA GLN A 217 -18.02 -12.01 8.42
C GLN A 217 -17.54 -12.70 7.14
N LYS A 218 -16.48 -12.19 6.51
CA LYS A 218 -15.88 -12.80 5.31
C LYS A 218 -15.45 -14.24 5.56
N GLN A 219 -14.72 -14.49 6.66
CA GLN A 219 -14.26 -15.84 7.02
C GLN A 219 -15.43 -16.81 7.24
N LYS A 220 -16.48 -16.40 7.95
CA LYS A 220 -17.69 -17.23 8.14
C LYS A 220 -18.40 -17.56 6.83
N VAL A 221 -18.44 -16.59 5.92
CA VAL A 221 -19.03 -16.78 4.60
C VAL A 221 -18.18 -17.78 3.82
N GLU A 222 -16.86 -17.59 3.73
CA GLU A 222 -15.94 -18.51 3.06
C GLU A 222 -16.00 -19.94 3.62
N GLU A 223 -16.06 -20.11 4.95
CA GLU A 223 -16.24 -21.41 5.60
C GLU A 223 -17.58 -22.09 5.23
N SER A 224 -18.60 -21.30 4.86
CA SER A 224 -19.92 -21.80 4.46
C SER A 224 -19.97 -22.23 2.99
N TRP A 225 -19.08 -21.73 2.14
CA TRP A 225 -19.02 -22.10 0.72
C TRP A 225 -18.06 -23.28 0.56
N GLY A 226 -18.51 -24.36 -0.09
CA GLY A 226 -17.62 -25.43 -0.53
C GLY A 226 -16.70 -24.97 -1.68
N GLU A 227 -16.01 -25.91 -2.33
CA GLU A 227 -15.20 -25.58 -3.51
C GLU A 227 -16.05 -24.89 -4.59
N ILE A 228 -15.64 -23.68 -4.95
CA ILE A 228 -16.30 -22.87 -5.96
C ILE A 228 -15.89 -23.43 -7.34
N PRO A 229 -16.85 -23.78 -8.22
CA PRO A 229 -16.50 -24.27 -9.54
C PRO A 229 -15.67 -23.25 -10.31
N GLU A 230 -14.60 -23.70 -10.98
CA GLU A 230 -13.61 -22.83 -11.65
C GLU A 230 -14.24 -21.82 -12.63
N ASN A 231 -15.36 -22.19 -13.27
CA ASN A 231 -16.07 -21.33 -14.22
C ASN A 231 -16.74 -20.10 -13.57
N PHE A 232 -16.82 -20.03 -12.25
CA PHE A 232 -17.26 -18.84 -11.50
C PHE A 232 -16.09 -18.03 -10.93
N CYS A 233 -14.87 -18.51 -11.08
CA CYS A 233 -13.67 -17.83 -10.62
C CYS A 233 -13.10 -16.91 -11.72
N ASP A 234 -12.55 -15.78 -11.30
CA ASP A 234 -11.84 -14.88 -12.19
C ASP A 234 -10.57 -15.59 -12.72
N PRO A 235 -10.34 -15.58 -14.05
CA PRO A 235 -9.24 -16.31 -14.67
C PRO A 235 -7.84 -15.78 -14.30
N VAL A 236 -7.72 -14.58 -13.73
CA VAL A 236 -6.44 -14.00 -13.31
C VAL A 236 -6.23 -14.13 -11.82
N MET A 237 -7.25 -13.81 -11.01
CA MET A 237 -7.11 -13.84 -9.55
C MET A 237 -7.46 -15.19 -8.92
N GLY A 238 -8.16 -16.08 -9.63
CA GLY A 238 -8.61 -17.37 -9.11
C GLY A 238 -9.68 -17.26 -8.01
N THR A 239 -10.27 -16.08 -7.83
CA THR A 239 -11.28 -15.78 -6.82
C THR A 239 -12.67 -15.72 -7.44
N LEU A 240 -13.72 -16.01 -6.67
CA LEU A 240 -15.11 -15.87 -7.15
C LEU A 240 -15.39 -14.49 -7.75
N MET A 241 -15.92 -14.46 -8.98
CA MET A 241 -16.37 -13.24 -9.64
C MET A 241 -17.65 -12.73 -8.98
N LYS A 242 -17.66 -11.45 -8.58
CA LYS A 242 -18.82 -10.78 -7.97
C LYS A 242 -19.65 -10.01 -8.99
N ASP A 243 -18.98 -9.39 -9.96
CA ASP A 243 -19.59 -8.65 -11.07
C ASP A 243 -18.94 -9.09 -12.39
N PRO A 244 -19.34 -10.26 -12.92
CA PRO A 244 -18.74 -10.81 -14.14
C PRO A 244 -19.02 -9.90 -15.34
N VAL A 245 -18.00 -9.70 -16.18
CA VAL A 245 -18.08 -8.95 -17.44
C VAL A 245 -17.41 -9.73 -18.56
N PHE A 246 -18.01 -9.67 -19.75
CA PHE A 246 -17.48 -10.27 -20.96
C PHE A 246 -16.53 -9.30 -21.66
N LEU A 247 -15.35 -9.82 -22.03
CA LEU A 247 -14.39 -9.14 -22.88
C LEU A 247 -14.68 -9.50 -24.36
N PRO A 248 -14.36 -8.62 -25.33
CA PRO A 248 -14.47 -8.93 -26.76
C PRO A 248 -13.69 -10.17 -27.21
N SER A 249 -12.66 -10.57 -26.45
CA SER A 249 -11.90 -11.80 -26.70
C SER A 249 -12.66 -13.09 -26.36
N GLY A 250 -13.84 -12.99 -25.73
CA GLY A 250 -14.67 -14.12 -25.31
C GLY A 250 -14.42 -14.58 -23.87
N HIS A 251 -13.45 -13.99 -23.15
CA HIS A 251 -13.21 -14.29 -21.74
C HIS A 251 -14.19 -13.55 -20.83
N VAL A 252 -14.49 -14.15 -19.67
CA VAL A 252 -15.26 -13.52 -18.58
C VAL A 252 -14.30 -13.22 -17.43
N MET A 253 -14.38 -12.01 -16.88
CA MET A 253 -13.58 -11.57 -15.75
C MET A 253 -14.45 -10.82 -14.75
N ASP A 254 -13.99 -10.65 -13.51
CA ASP A 254 -14.60 -9.68 -12.61
C ASP A 254 -14.35 -8.25 -13.10
N ARG A 255 -15.38 -7.40 -13.09
CA ARG A 255 -15.29 -5.98 -13.43
C ARG A 255 -14.18 -5.27 -12.66
N GLU A 256 -14.03 -5.52 -11.36
CA GLU A 256 -12.99 -4.88 -10.54
C GLU A 256 -11.59 -5.19 -11.08
N ILE A 257 -11.38 -6.44 -11.50
CA ILE A 257 -10.08 -6.96 -11.92
C ILE A 257 -9.72 -6.42 -13.31
N ILE A 258 -10.64 -6.45 -14.27
CA ILE A 258 -10.37 -5.91 -15.61
C ILE A 258 -10.19 -4.39 -15.60
N LEU A 259 -11.00 -3.65 -14.82
CA LEU A 259 -10.83 -2.20 -14.73
C LEU A 259 -9.47 -1.84 -14.10
N ARG A 260 -9.01 -2.61 -13.12
CA ARG A 260 -7.67 -2.47 -12.56
C ARG A 260 -6.57 -2.73 -13.61
N HIS A 261 -6.73 -3.73 -14.46
CA HIS A 261 -5.79 -3.98 -15.56
C HIS A 261 -5.70 -2.76 -16.48
N LEU A 262 -6.86 -2.21 -16.88
CA LEU A 262 -6.96 -1.06 -17.79
C LEU A 262 -6.35 0.24 -17.22
N LEU A 263 -6.28 0.39 -15.90
CA LEU A 263 -5.57 1.51 -15.26
C LEU A 263 -4.05 1.46 -15.47
N ASN A 264 -3.48 0.27 -15.67
CA ASN A 264 -2.06 0.10 -15.95
C ASN A 264 -1.79 0.00 -17.46
N THR A 265 -2.58 -0.82 -18.16
CA THR A 265 -2.38 -1.14 -19.58
C THR A 265 -3.73 -1.20 -20.30
N PRO A 266 -3.97 -0.41 -21.37
CA PRO A 266 -5.24 -0.36 -22.09
C PRO A 266 -5.38 -1.51 -23.11
N THR A 267 -5.23 -2.74 -22.63
CA THR A 267 -5.25 -3.96 -23.45
C THR A 267 -6.10 -5.04 -22.80
N ASP A 268 -6.50 -6.03 -23.58
CA ASP A 268 -7.05 -7.29 -23.07
C ASP A 268 -5.89 -8.13 -22.47
N PRO A 269 -6.03 -8.65 -21.23
CA PRO A 269 -4.95 -9.37 -20.56
C PRO A 269 -4.56 -10.70 -21.22
N PHE A 270 -5.42 -11.28 -22.06
CA PHE A 270 -5.20 -12.57 -22.73
C PHE A 270 -4.70 -12.38 -24.17
N SER A 271 -5.41 -11.56 -24.95
CA SER A 271 -5.09 -11.37 -26.37
C SER A 271 -4.10 -10.23 -26.62
N ARG A 272 -3.88 -9.35 -25.64
CA ARG A 272 -3.07 -8.11 -25.74
C ARG A 272 -3.56 -7.12 -26.78
N LEU A 273 -4.78 -7.30 -27.30
CA LEU A 273 -5.41 -6.35 -28.21
C LEU A 273 -5.88 -5.10 -27.44
N PRO A 274 -5.99 -3.93 -28.08
CA PRO A 274 -6.50 -2.72 -27.45
C PRO A 274 -7.90 -2.95 -26.85
N LEU A 275 -8.07 -2.56 -25.59
CA LEU A 275 -9.34 -2.71 -24.87
C LEU A 275 -9.62 -1.45 -24.06
N ASN A 276 -10.88 -1.06 -23.99
CA ASN A 276 -11.36 0.00 -23.11
C ASN A 276 -12.62 -0.46 -22.35
N GLU A 277 -12.97 0.27 -21.30
CA GLU A 277 -14.11 -0.06 -20.44
C GLU A 277 -15.45 -0.11 -21.18
N ALA A 278 -15.65 0.76 -22.18
CA ALA A 278 -16.90 0.81 -22.95
C ALA A 278 -17.12 -0.44 -23.83
N MET A 279 -16.07 -1.23 -24.07
CA MET A 279 -16.15 -2.50 -24.81
C MET A 279 -16.59 -3.68 -23.94
N LEU A 280 -16.67 -3.52 -22.62
CA LEU A 280 -17.08 -4.56 -21.69
C LEU A 280 -18.61 -4.70 -21.68
N THR A 281 -19.12 -5.93 -21.77
CA THR A 281 -20.56 -6.20 -21.64
C THR A 281 -20.86 -6.92 -20.33
N PRO A 282 -21.94 -6.56 -19.60
CA PRO A 282 -22.30 -7.22 -18.35
C PRO A 282 -22.52 -8.73 -18.52
N GLY A 283 -22.00 -9.51 -17.59
CA GLY A 283 -22.34 -10.91 -17.38
C GLY A 283 -23.83 -11.07 -17.08
N LYS A 284 -24.47 -12.13 -17.60
CA LYS A 284 -25.83 -12.50 -17.21
C LYS A 284 -25.81 -13.47 -16.04
#